data_AF-A0A1Y3CFS3-F1
#
_entry.id   AF-A0A1Y3CFS3-F1
#
_cell.length_a   1.000
_cell.length_b   1.000
_cell.length_c   1.000
_cell.angle_alpha   90.00
_cell.angle_beta   90.00
_cell.angle_gamma   90.00
#
_symmetry.space_group_name_H-M   'P 1'
#
loop_
_entity.id
_entity.type
_entity.pdbx_description
1 polymer ?
#
loop_
_entity_poly.entity_id
_entity_poly.type
_entity_poly.pdbx_seq_one_letter_code
_entity_poly.pdbx_strand_id
1 'polypeptide(L)'
;MDSLDLLKIKYPIIYLDESGFKSHEHRPLVSSIIVMDNATFHKRWDTQELLKSYSHQVLWLPPYRPDLNSIENMSAWVKRKRKEWLVGFIDLLFQMFFHVCMKN
;
A
#
# COMPACT_ATOMS: atom_id res chain seq x y z
N MET A 1 -9.57 15.34 15.14
CA MET A 1 -8.30 14.63 14.89
C MET A 1 -8.65 13.16 14.94
N ASP A 2 -8.71 12.51 13.78
CA ASP A 2 -9.27 11.16 13.68
C ASP A 2 -8.34 10.13 14.30
N SER A 3 -8.87 8.97 14.70
CA SER A 3 -8.10 7.88 15.31
C SER A 3 -6.89 7.48 14.44
N LEU A 4 -7.03 7.54 13.11
CA LEU A 4 -5.95 7.34 12.15
C LEU A 4 -4.82 8.37 12.28
N ASP A 5 -5.13 9.63 12.58
CA ASP A 5 -4.11 10.68 12.72
C ASP A 5 -3.27 10.51 13.99
N LEU A 6 -3.87 10.00 15.06
CA LEU A 6 -3.15 9.63 16.28
C LEU A 6 -2.26 8.40 16.06
N LEU A 7 -2.71 7.43 15.26
CA LEU A 7 -1.94 6.24 14.92
C LEU A 7 -0.74 6.56 14.03
N LYS A 8 -0.87 7.50 13.09
CA LYS A 8 0.23 8.01 12.25
C LYS A 8 1.39 8.59 13.06
N ILE A 9 1.11 9.14 14.24
CA ILE A 9 2.12 9.74 15.12
C ILE A 9 2.92 8.67 15.88
N LYS A 10 2.30 7.53 16.19
CA LYS A 10 2.87 6.50 17.07
C LYS A 10 3.54 5.35 16.32
N TYR A 11 3.07 5.04 15.11
CA TYR A 11 3.57 3.92 14.32
C TYR A 11 3.66 4.29 12.83
N PRO A 12 4.66 3.76 12.09
CA PRO A 12 4.65 3.87 10.65
C PRO A 12 3.43 3.13 10.10
N ILE A 13 2.67 3.80 9.24
CA ILE A 13 1.52 3.22 8.54
C ILE A 13 1.97 2.78 7.15
N ILE A 14 1.71 1.50 6.83
CA ILE A 14 2.06 0.90 5.53
C ILE A 14 0.77 0.45 4.87
N TYR A 15 0.57 0.85 3.63
CA TYR A 15 -0.53 0.38 2.79
C TYR A 15 0.01 -0.77 1.93
N LEU A 16 -0.55 -1.97 2.07
CA LEU A 16 -0.16 -3.14 1.27
C LEU A 16 -1.25 -3.48 0.25
N ASP A 17 -0.81 -3.66 -1.00
CA ASP A 17 -1.55 -4.14 -2.18
C ASP A 17 -0.73 -5.30 -2.77
N GLU A 18 -1.40 -6.31 -3.33
CA GLU A 18 -0.80 -7.49 -3.95
C GLU A 18 0.21 -7.20 -5.09
N SER A 19 0.36 -5.96 -5.57
CA SER A 19 1.28 -5.60 -6.65
C SER A 19 2.78 -5.50 -6.28
N GLY A 20 3.24 -6.23 -5.27
CA GLY A 20 4.66 -6.54 -5.09
C GLY A 20 5.45 -5.54 -4.27
N PHE A 21 5.44 -5.74 -2.95
CA PHE A 21 6.61 -5.40 -2.15
C PHE A 21 7.71 -6.38 -2.54
N LYS A 22 8.72 -5.93 -3.29
CA LYS A 22 9.90 -6.75 -3.54
C LYS A 22 10.47 -7.19 -2.20
N SER A 23 10.38 -8.49 -1.95
CA SER A 23 11.05 -9.19 -0.88
C SER A 23 12.53 -8.86 -0.95
N HIS A 24 13.02 -7.94 -0.10
CA HIS A 24 14.21 -8.14 0.74
C HIS A 24 14.91 -6.88 1.26
N GLU A 25 14.64 -5.65 0.79
CA GLU A 25 15.54 -4.52 1.15
C GLU A 25 14.99 -3.42 2.07
N HIS A 26 13.69 -3.37 2.36
CA HIS A 26 13.19 -2.41 3.35
C HIS A 26 11.96 -2.92 4.10
N ARG A 27 12.14 -3.97 4.90
CA ARG A 27 11.17 -4.31 5.95
C ARG A 27 11.35 -3.27 7.06
N PRO A 28 10.33 -2.47 7.41
CA PRO A 28 10.44 -1.60 8.57
C PRO A 28 10.66 -2.46 9.80
N LEU A 29 11.81 -2.26 10.46
CA LEU A 29 12.25 -3.02 11.63
C LEU A 29 11.36 -2.78 12.87
N VAL A 30 10.42 -1.83 12.77
CA VAL A 30 9.53 -1.41 13.85
C VAL A 30 8.12 -1.94 13.67
N SER A 31 7.45 -2.22 14.80
CA SER A 31 6.01 -2.51 14.85
C SER A 31 5.25 -1.44 14.07
N SER A 32 4.56 -1.85 13.01
CA SER A 32 3.89 -0.98 12.04
C SER A 32 2.41 -1.31 12.01
N ILE A 33 1.58 -0.34 11.63
CA ILE A 33 0.16 -0.57 11.35
C ILE A 33 0.01 -0.72 9.84
N ILE A 34 -0.45 -1.87 9.42
CA ILE A 34 -0.72 -2.21 8.03
C ILE A 34 -2.19 -1.95 7.77
N VAL A 35 -2.48 -1.02 6.86
CA VAL A 35 -3.84 -0.72 6.44
C VAL A 35 -4.16 -1.54 5.20
N MET A 36 -5.23 -2.34 5.25
CA MET A 36 -5.66 -3.20 4.15
C MET A 36 -7.14 -2.99 3.85
N ASP A 37 -7.52 -3.14 2.59
CA ASP A 37 -8.92 -3.15 2.19
C ASP A 37 -9.60 -4.49 2.57
N ASN A 38 -10.90 -4.62 2.34
CA ASN A 38 -11.66 -5.80 2.76
C ASN A 38 -11.64 -6.97 1.75
N ALA A 39 -10.71 -7.00 0.79
CA ALA A 39 -10.65 -8.09 -0.18
C ALA A 39 -10.49 -9.45 0.52
N THR A 40 -11.21 -10.46 0.02
CA THR A 40 -11.34 -11.77 0.69
C THR A 40 -9.99 -12.48 0.88
N PHE A 41 -9.06 -12.30 -0.05
CA PHE A 41 -7.72 -12.87 0.00
C PHE A 41 -6.82 -12.22 1.07
N HIS A 42 -7.04 -10.97 1.45
CA HIS A 42 -6.31 -10.34 2.56
C HIS A 42 -6.70 -10.93 3.92
N LYS A 43 -7.93 -11.45 4.05
CA LYS A 43 -8.46 -12.03 5.28
C LYS A 43 -8.00 -13.48 5.53
N ARG A 44 -7.11 -14.01 4.69
CA ARG A 44 -6.55 -15.35 4.90
C ARG A 44 -5.71 -15.38 6.18
N TRP A 45 -5.83 -16.49 6.91
CA TRP A 45 -5.20 -16.69 8.21
C TRP A 45 -3.67 -16.60 8.14
N ASP A 46 -3.07 -17.25 7.15
CA ASP A 46 -1.63 -17.32 6.93
C ASP A 46 -0.99 -15.93 6.75
N THR A 47 -1.64 -15.06 5.96
CA THR A 47 -1.20 -13.67 5.79
C THR A 47 -1.22 -12.92 7.12
N GLN A 48 -2.29 -13.05 7.91
CA GLN A 48 -2.42 -12.36 9.20
C GLN A 48 -1.42 -12.87 10.24
N GLU A 49 -1.17 -14.17 10.27
CA GLU A 49 -0.20 -14.81 11.16
C GLU A 49 1.22 -14.34 10.83
N LEU A 50 1.56 -14.29 9.54
CA LEU A 50 2.85 -13.78 9.08
C LEU A 50 3.06 -12.33 9.54
N LEU A 51 2.08 -11.45 9.34
CA LEU A 51 2.18 -10.05 9.77
C LEU A 51 2.35 -9.92 11.28
N LYS A 52 1.60 -10.70 12.06
CA LYS A 52 1.73 -10.73 13.53
C LYS A 52 3.09 -11.25 13.99
N SER A 53 3.66 -12.25 13.31
CA SER A 53 4.99 -12.80 13.64
C SER A 53 6.11 -11.75 13.56
N TYR A 54 5.92 -10.74 12.71
CA TYR A 54 6.80 -9.57 12.59
C TYR A 54 6.35 -8.36 13.44
N SER A 55 5.46 -8.58 14.43
CA SER A 55 4.93 -7.54 15.31
C SER A 55 4.21 -6.41 14.57
N HIS A 56 3.62 -6.70 13.41
CA HIS A 56 2.77 -5.75 12.71
C HIS A 56 1.31 -5.92 13.15
N GLN A 57 0.56 -4.82 13.14
CA GLN A 57 -0.88 -4.79 13.40
C GLN A 57 -1.62 -4.56 12.09
N VAL A 58 -2.75 -5.23 11.88
CA VAL A 58 -3.58 -5.01 10.69
C VAL A 58 -4.78 -4.16 11.07
N LEU A 59 -4.98 -3.05 10.34
CA LEU A 59 -6.15 -2.19 10.42
C LEU A 59 -6.97 -2.35 9.14
N TRP A 60 -8.18 -2.88 9.28
CA TRP A 60 -9.11 -3.03 8.16
C TRP A 60 -9.82 -1.73 7.87
N LEU A 61 -9.84 -1.34 6.60
CA LEU A 61 -10.70 -0.24 6.17
C LEU A 61 -12.18 -0.62 6.34
N PRO A 62 -13.05 0.35 6.64
CA PRO A 62 -14.50 0.12 6.63
C PRO A 62 -14.98 -0.30 5.23
N PRO A 63 -16.06 -1.11 5.13
CA PRO A 63 -16.61 -1.54 3.85
C PRO A 63 -16.98 -0.34 2.96
N TYR A 64 -16.70 -0.45 1.66
CA TYR A 64 -17.07 0.55 0.65
C TYR A 64 -16.56 1.97 0.92
N ARG A 65 -15.40 2.11 1.59
CA ARG A 65 -14.73 3.40 1.84
C ARG A 65 -13.41 3.52 1.07
N PRO A 66 -13.46 3.56 -0.28
CA PRO A 66 -12.27 3.72 -1.11
C PRO A 66 -11.57 5.07 -0.88
N ASP A 67 -12.31 6.08 -0.40
CA ASP A 67 -11.77 7.39 -0.01
C ASP A 67 -10.73 7.31 1.12
N LEU A 68 -10.78 6.26 1.95
CA LEU A 68 -9.82 6.03 3.02
C LEU A 68 -8.59 5.22 2.56
N ASN A 69 -8.62 4.71 1.32
CA ASN A 69 -7.50 3.97 0.75
C ASN A 69 -6.60 4.92 -0.05
N SER A 70 -5.51 5.37 0.55
CA SER A 70 -4.58 6.32 -0.06
C SER A 70 -3.98 5.82 -1.38
N ILE A 71 -3.99 4.50 -1.61
CA ILE A 71 -3.52 3.89 -2.87
C ILE A 71 -4.43 4.20 -4.05
N GLU A 72 -5.70 4.53 -3.85
CA GLU A 72 -6.62 4.89 -4.93
C GLU A 72 -6.15 6.16 -5.64
N ASN A 73 -5.65 7.13 -4.88
CA ASN A 73 -5.06 8.35 -5.42
C ASN A 73 -3.78 8.07 -6.21
N MET A 74 -2.93 7.17 -5.70
CA MET A 74 -1.72 6.72 -6.40
C MET A 74 -2.08 6.01 -7.72
N SER A 75 -3.03 5.08 -7.66
CA SER A 75 -3.53 4.33 -8.81
C SER A 75 -4.14 5.25 -9.87
N ALA A 76 -4.93 6.24 -9.47
CA ALA A 76 -5.46 7.25 -10.38
C ALA A 76 -4.34 8.04 -11.07
N TRP A 77 -3.29 8.40 -10.34
CA TRP A 77 -2.15 9.10 -10.90
C TRP A 77 -1.35 8.25 -11.90
N VAL A 78 -1.05 6.99 -11.56
CA VAL A 78 -0.38 6.04 -12.47
C VAL A 78 -1.19 5.84 -13.74
N LYS A 79 -2.53 5.66 -13.63
CA LYS A 79 -3.44 5.54 -14.79
C LYS A 79 -3.41 6.79 -15.67
N ARG A 80 -3.36 7.98 -15.07
CA ARG A 80 -3.20 9.25 -15.80
C ARG A 80 -1.86 9.29 -16.55
N LYS A 81 -0.74 8.94 -15.89
CA LYS A 81 0.58 8.89 -16.53
C LYS A 81 0.65 7.89 -17.67
N ARG A 82 0.02 6.72 -17.53
CA ARG A 82 -0.10 5.75 -18.62
C ARG A 82 -0.74 6.36 -19.87
N LYS A 83 -1.82 7.13 -19.69
CA LYS A 83 -2.52 7.80 -20.79
C LYS A 83 -1.68 8.91 -21.42
N GLU A 84 -0.97 9.70 -20.60
CA GLU A 84 -0.09 10.78 -21.07
C GLU A 84 1.11 10.24 -21.87
N TRP A 85 1.73 9.16 -21.39
CA TRP A 85 2.93 8.58 -22.01
C TRP A 85 2.63 7.54 -23.09
N LEU A 86 1.34 7.21 -23.30
CA LEU A 86 0.89 6.20 -24.26
C LEU A 86 1.57 4.83 -24.08
N VAL A 87 1.86 4.47 -22.83
CA VAL A 87 2.58 3.23 -22.51
C VAL A 87 1.59 2.06 -22.42
N GLY A 88 1.77 1.09 -23.33
CA GLY A 88 0.99 -0.15 -23.36
C GLY A 88 1.45 -1.20 -22.35
N PHE A 89 2.75 -1.20 -22.00
CA PHE A 89 3.38 -2.24 -21.20
C PHE A 89 3.51 -1.85 -19.72
N ILE A 90 3.04 -2.71 -18.83
CA ILE A 90 2.91 -2.39 -17.41
C ILE A 90 4.27 -2.23 -16.70
N ASP A 91 5.24 -3.06 -17.02
CA ASP A 91 6.57 -2.98 -16.38
C ASP A 91 7.29 -1.69 -16.77
N LEU A 92 7.18 -1.29 -18.04
CA LEU A 92 7.74 -0.04 -18.52
C LEU A 92 7.04 1.16 -17.87
N LEU A 93 5.71 1.11 -17.72
CA LEU A 93 4.95 2.14 -17.03
C LEU A 93 5.46 2.33 -15.60
N PHE A 94 5.62 1.25 -14.83
CA PHE A 94 6.10 1.33 -13.46
C PHE A 94 7.55 1.81 -13.38
N GLN A 95 8.45 1.30 -14.24
CA GLN A 95 9.83 1.79 -14.30
C GLN A 95 9.91 3.29 -14.57
N MET A 96 9.19 3.77 -15.58
CA MET A 96 9.13 5.19 -15.92
C MET A 96 8.49 6.00 -14.80
N PHE A 97 7.40 5.51 -14.22
CA PHE A 97 6.70 6.20 -13.14
C PHE A 97 7.61 6.35 -11.91
N PHE A 98 8.27 5.27 -11.47
CA PHE A 98 9.18 5.36 -10.34
C PHE A 98 10.38 6.26 -10.64
N HIS A 99 10.93 6.18 -11.85
CA HIS A 99 12.08 7.00 -12.25
C HIS A 99 11.73 8.49 -12.36
N VAL A 100 10.61 8.83 -12.98
CA VAL A 100 10.27 10.22 -13.36
C VAL A 100 9.46 10.91 -12.27
N CYS A 101 8.59 10.16 -11.58
CA CYS A 101 7.60 10.73 -10.67
C CYS A 101 7.93 10.47 -9.19
N MET A 102 8.77 9.48 -8.87
CA MET A 102 9.05 9.08 -7.48
C MET A 102 10.53 9.15 -7.09
N LYS A 103 11.43 9.58 -8.00
CA LYS A 103 12.83 9.84 -7.64
C LYS A 103 12.94 11.11 -6.80
N ASN A 104 13.24 10.93 -5.52
CA ASN A 104 13.94 11.88 -4.66
C ASN A 104 15.37 11.36 -4.45
#